data_AF-A0AA38F531-F1
#
_entry.id   AF-A0AA38F531-F1
#
_cell.length_a   1.000
_cell.length_b   1.000
_cell.length_c   1.000
_cell.angle_alpha   90.00
_cell.angle_beta   90.00
_cell.angle_gamma   90.00
#
_symmetry.space_group_name_H-M   'P 1'
#
loop_
_entity.id
_entity.type
_entity.pdbx_description
1 polymer ?
#
loop_
_entity_poly.entity_id
_entity_poly.type
_entity_poly.pdbx_seq_one_letter_code
_entity_poly.pdbx_strand_id
1 'polypeptide(L)'
;TEMERFTRKIVDMMKQEQLFASQGGPIILSQIENEYGNIAGPYGEAGKRYVKWAASMAVGLGTGVPWVMCQQADAPVSVINTCNGFYCDAFTPNSPNKPKMWTENWSG
;
A
#
# COMPACT_ATOMS: atom_id res chain seq x y z
N THR A 1 -1.19 13.57 -11.22
CA THR A 1 -2.67 13.50 -11.09
C THR A 1 -3.09 14.13 -9.77
N GLU A 2 -4.38 14.39 -9.53
CA GLU A 2 -4.83 14.95 -8.23
C GLU A 2 -4.51 14.02 -7.05
N MET A 3 -4.63 12.70 -7.25
CA MET A 3 -4.21 11.70 -6.26
C MET A 3 -2.73 11.87 -5.88
N GLU A 4 -1.83 11.94 -6.86
CA GLU A 4 -0.40 12.15 -6.59
C GLU A 4 -0.14 13.47 -5.85
N ARG A 5 -0.79 14.56 -6.26
CA ARG A 5 -0.63 15.87 -5.61
C ARG A 5 -1.00 15.80 -4.13
N PHE A 6 -2.12 15.17 -3.81
CA PHE A 6 -2.57 15.02 -2.43
C PHE A 6 -1.68 14.06 -1.63
N THR A 7 -1.38 12.87 -2.17
CA THR A 7 -0.50 11.89 -1.49
C THR A 7 0.86 12.51 -1.19
N ARG A 8 1.46 13.23 -2.16
CA ARG A 8 2.73 13.95 -1.98
C ARG A 8 2.62 15.00 -0.88
N LYS A 9 1.55 15.81 -0.86
CA LYS A 9 1.32 16.81 0.19
C LYS A 9 1.33 16.16 1.57
N ILE A 10 0.63 15.04 1.76
CA ILE A 10 0.59 14.34 3.05
C ILE A 10 1.96 13.78 3.41
N VAL A 11 2.65 13.11 2.48
CA VAL A 11 4.00 12.57 2.74
C VAL A 11 4.99 13.68 3.10
N ASP A 12 4.96 14.81 2.39
CA ASP A 12 5.83 15.95 2.67
C ASP A 12 5.54 16.56 4.05
N MET A 13 4.27 16.68 4.42
CA MET A 13 3.88 17.13 5.78
C MET A 13 4.41 16.17 6.86
N MET A 14 4.24 14.85 6.67
CA MET A 14 4.75 13.87 7.64
C MET A 14 6.28 13.88 7.74
N LYS A 15 6.97 14.13 6.62
CA LYS A 15 8.43 14.27 6.59
C LYS A 15 8.93 15.53 7.30
N GLN A 16 8.24 16.65 7.11
CA GLN A 16 8.57 17.93 7.77
C GLN A 16 8.52 17.80 9.29
N GLU A 17 7.52 17.08 9.80
CA GLU A 17 7.34 16.80 11.23
C GLU A 17 8.13 15.57 11.72
N GLN A 18 9.02 15.01 10.89
CA GLN A 18 9.86 13.84 11.20
C GLN A 18 9.07 12.61 11.70
N LEU A 19 7.87 12.39 11.18
CA LEU A 19 6.96 11.37 11.70
C LEU A 19 7.22 9.96 11.16
N PHE A 20 8.00 9.79 10.10
CA PHE A 20 8.38 8.45 9.64
C PHE A 20 9.42 7.82 10.56
N ALA A 21 9.33 6.50 10.78
CA ALA A 21 10.28 5.76 11.60
C ALA A 21 11.73 5.85 11.10
N SER A 22 11.91 6.03 9.79
CA SER A 22 13.20 6.35 9.16
C SER A 22 13.80 7.68 9.62
N GLN A 23 12.99 8.57 10.20
CA GLN A 23 13.36 9.87 10.77
C GLN A 23 13.27 9.88 12.31
N GLY A 24 13.01 8.74 12.95
CA GLY A 24 12.82 8.62 14.40
C GLY A 24 11.37 8.78 14.88
N GLY A 25 10.41 8.95 13.97
CA GLY A 25 8.99 9.10 14.28
C GLY A 25 8.20 7.78 14.40
N PRO A 26 6.88 7.86 14.63
CA PRO A 26 6.06 6.68 14.90
C PRO A 26 5.51 5.95 13.65
N ILE A 27 5.55 6.55 12.45
CA ILE A 27 4.94 5.97 11.24
C ILE A 27 5.87 4.88 10.68
N ILE A 28 5.48 3.61 10.86
CA ILE A 28 6.27 2.43 10.44
C ILE A 28 5.88 1.85 9.07
N LEU A 29 4.75 2.26 8.51
CA LEU A 29 4.24 1.80 7.22
C LEU A 29 3.23 2.81 6.65
N SER A 30 2.95 2.71 5.35
CA SER A 30 1.92 3.52 4.70
C SER A 30 1.17 2.70 3.66
N GLN A 31 -0.11 2.98 3.45
CA GLN A 31 -0.91 2.31 2.42
C GLN A 31 -1.21 3.26 1.26
N ILE A 32 -1.07 2.76 0.03
CA ILE A 32 -1.57 3.43 -1.17
C ILE A 32 -2.72 2.62 -1.74
N GLU A 33 -3.78 3.29 -2.21
CA GLU A 33 -5.04 2.63 -2.59
C GLU A 33 -5.73 1.87 -1.44
N ASN A 34 -6.95 1.40 -1.69
CA ASN A 34 -7.68 0.57 -0.74
C ASN A 34 -8.54 -0.45 -1.46
N GLU A 35 -8.21 -1.73 -1.28
CA GLU A 35 -8.95 -2.88 -1.84
C GLU A 35 -9.22 -2.80 -3.35
N TYR A 36 -8.36 -2.09 -4.10
CA TYR A 36 -8.57 -1.86 -5.53
C TYR A 36 -8.63 -3.17 -6.33
N GLY A 37 -7.94 -4.23 -5.88
CA GLY A 37 -8.02 -5.55 -6.49
C GLY A 37 -9.43 -6.13 -6.55
N ASN A 38 -10.32 -5.76 -5.61
CA ASN A 38 -11.73 -6.17 -5.62
C ASN A 38 -12.54 -5.51 -6.75
N ILE A 39 -12.11 -4.36 -7.24
CA ILE A 39 -12.82 -3.57 -8.27
C ILE A 39 -12.05 -3.44 -9.58
N ALA A 40 -10.85 -4.00 -9.69
CA ALA A 40 -9.99 -3.86 -10.86
C ALA A 40 -10.55 -4.55 -12.12
N GLY A 41 -11.42 -5.56 -11.96
CA GLY A 41 -11.91 -6.41 -13.06
C GLY A 41 -12.46 -5.66 -14.27
N PRO A 42 -13.47 -4.78 -14.09
CA PRO A 42 -14.04 -3.97 -15.19
C PRO A 42 -13.04 -3.04 -15.89
N TYR A 43 -11.93 -2.68 -15.25
CA TYR A 43 -10.92 -1.77 -15.81
C TYR A 43 -9.83 -2.49 -16.61
N GLY A 44 -9.74 -3.82 -16.52
CA GLY A 44 -8.80 -4.65 -17.28
C GLY A 44 -7.36 -4.12 -17.26
N GLU A 45 -6.74 -3.96 -18.43
CA GLU A 45 -5.36 -3.48 -18.56
C GLU A 45 -5.17 -2.03 -18.08
N ALA A 46 -6.21 -1.19 -18.11
CA ALA A 46 -6.12 0.15 -17.56
C ALA A 46 -5.99 0.11 -16.03
N GLY A 47 -6.73 -0.79 -15.36
CA GLY A 47 -6.62 -1.02 -13.91
C GLY A 47 -5.23 -1.53 -13.52
N LYS A 48 -4.67 -2.47 -14.29
CA LYS A 48 -3.29 -2.96 -14.06
C LYS A 48 -2.24 -1.86 -14.22
N ARG A 49 -2.37 -1.01 -15.25
CA ARG A 49 -1.48 0.15 -15.42
C ARG A 49 -1.63 1.14 -14.28
N TYR A 50 -2.85 1.36 -13.80
CA TYR A 50 -3.13 2.22 -12.67
C TYR A 50 -2.47 1.70 -11.37
N VAL A 51 -2.61 0.42 -11.03
CA VAL A 51 -1.96 -0.20 -9.85
C VAL A 51 -0.44 -0.03 -9.91
N LYS A 52 0.17 -0.30 -11.08
CA LYS A 52 1.61 -0.09 -11.28
C LYS A 52 2.02 1.38 -11.10
N TRP A 53 1.24 2.31 -11.65
CA TRP A 53 1.47 3.74 -11.49
C TRP A 53 1.35 4.17 -10.03
N ALA A 54 0.29 3.76 -9.32
CA ALA A 54 0.03 4.14 -7.93
C ALA A 54 1.14 3.64 -7.00
N ALA A 55 1.55 2.38 -7.15
CA ALA A 55 2.65 1.79 -6.41
C ALA A 55 3.98 2.50 -6.70
N SER A 56 4.30 2.76 -7.98
CA SER A 56 5.55 3.42 -8.36
C SER A 56 5.59 4.88 -7.89
N MET A 57 4.45 5.57 -7.91
CA MET A 57 4.29 6.92 -7.38
C MET A 57 4.55 6.94 -5.87
N ALA A 58 3.87 6.08 -5.10
CA ALA A 58 4.00 6.03 -3.64
C ALA A 58 5.42 5.68 -3.19
N VAL A 59 6.02 4.64 -3.77
CA VAL A 59 7.41 4.25 -3.47
C VAL A 59 8.39 5.39 -3.82
N GLY A 60 8.16 6.07 -4.94
CA GLY A 60 8.96 7.22 -5.37
C GLY A 60 8.91 8.43 -4.44
N LEU A 61 7.92 8.52 -3.53
CA LEU A 61 7.88 9.56 -2.51
C LEU A 61 8.92 9.35 -1.42
N GLY A 62 9.57 8.18 -1.32
CA GLY A 62 10.75 7.97 -0.49
C GLY A 62 10.51 8.24 1.00
N THR A 63 9.51 7.58 1.59
CA THR A 63 9.19 7.67 3.03
C THR A 63 10.24 6.99 3.92
N GLY A 64 11.03 6.08 3.36
CA GLY A 64 12.01 5.28 4.11
C GLY A 64 11.38 4.16 4.95
N VAL A 65 10.07 3.96 4.84
CA VAL A 65 9.32 2.85 5.47
C VAL A 65 8.52 2.09 4.41
N PRO A 66 8.12 0.82 4.66
CA PRO A 66 7.39 0.02 3.69
C PRO A 66 6.04 0.61 3.27
N TRP A 67 5.68 0.38 2.00
CA TRP A 67 4.34 0.60 1.48
C TRP A 67 3.56 -0.72 1.41
N VAL A 68 2.26 -0.65 1.70
CA VAL A 68 1.32 -1.77 1.61
C VAL A 68 0.18 -1.47 0.62
N MET A 69 -0.45 -2.52 0.11
CA MET A 69 -1.73 -2.48 -0.62
C MET A 69 -2.61 -3.64 -0.14
N CYS A 70 -3.76 -3.35 0.46
CA CYS A 70 -4.71 -4.37 0.91
C CYS A 70 -5.54 -4.92 -0.26
N GLN A 71 -5.86 -6.22 -0.19
CA GLN A 71 -6.60 -6.96 -1.23
C GLN A 71 -6.06 -6.75 -2.65
N GLN A 72 -4.75 -6.66 -2.81
CA GLN A 72 -4.09 -6.42 -4.09
C GLN A 72 -3.13 -7.56 -4.44
N ALA A 73 -3.64 -8.64 -5.03
CA ALA A 73 -2.86 -9.85 -5.33
C ALA A 73 -1.66 -9.58 -6.26
N ASP A 74 -1.79 -8.65 -7.20
CA ASP A 74 -0.75 -8.27 -8.17
C ASP A 74 0.04 -7.01 -7.77
N ALA A 75 0.07 -6.66 -6.47
CA ALA A 75 0.88 -5.55 -5.97
C ALA A 75 2.36 -5.73 -6.39
N PRO A 76 3.03 -4.69 -6.94
CA PRO A 76 4.40 -4.77 -7.38
C PRO A 76 5.39 -5.24 -6.29
N VAL A 77 6.56 -5.72 -6.69
CA VAL A 77 7.57 -6.29 -5.77
C VAL A 77 7.97 -5.34 -4.63
N SER A 78 7.94 -4.03 -4.88
CA SER A 78 8.28 -2.97 -3.92
C SER A 78 7.20 -2.67 -2.88
N VAL A 79 6.00 -3.29 -2.99
CA VAL A 79 4.85 -3.04 -2.12
C VAL A 79 4.34 -4.35 -1.54
N ILE A 80 4.08 -4.41 -0.24
CA ILE A 80 3.60 -5.61 0.44
C ILE A 80 2.08 -5.73 0.22
N ASN A 81 1.61 -6.84 -0.35
CA ASN A 81 0.18 -7.10 -0.41
C ASN A 81 -0.31 -7.67 0.91
N THR A 82 -1.46 -7.21 1.38
CA THR A 82 -2.03 -7.57 2.68
C THR A 82 -3.45 -8.11 2.55
N CYS A 83 -3.94 -8.74 3.62
CA CYS A 83 -5.27 -9.32 3.69
C CYS A 83 -6.18 -8.51 4.62
N ASN A 84 -7.47 -8.48 4.27
CA ASN A 84 -8.57 -7.99 5.09
C ASN A 84 -9.61 -9.10 5.21
N GLY A 85 -10.35 -9.16 6.32
CA GLY A 85 -11.38 -10.19 6.50
C GLY A 85 -11.66 -10.48 7.97
N PHE A 86 -12.57 -11.43 8.21
CA PHE A 86 -12.71 -12.11 9.51
C PHE A 86 -11.58 -13.12 9.74
N TYR A 87 -11.03 -13.69 8.67
CA TYR A 87 -10.00 -14.71 8.70
C TYR A 87 -8.97 -14.47 7.59
N CYS A 88 -7.71 -14.34 7.97
CA CYS A 88 -6.56 -14.23 7.06
C CYS A 88 -5.50 -15.29 7.33
N ASP A 89 -5.83 -16.35 8.08
CA ASP A 89 -4.95 -17.48 8.39
C ASP A 89 -4.51 -18.26 7.14
N ALA A 90 -5.34 -18.33 6.10
CA ALA A 90 -4.99 -18.93 4.82
C ALA A 90 -4.25 -17.99 3.84
N PHE A 91 -4.22 -16.68 4.12
CA PHE A 91 -3.58 -15.71 3.23
C PHE A 91 -2.06 -15.94 3.13
N THR A 92 -1.53 -15.87 1.92
CA THR A 92 -0.09 -15.91 1.62
C THR A 92 0.25 -14.68 0.77
N PRO A 93 1.29 -13.90 1.13
CA PRO A 93 1.71 -12.76 0.32
C PRO A 93 2.18 -13.22 -1.07
N ASN A 94 2.18 -12.31 -2.04
CA ASN A 94 2.46 -12.63 -3.45
C ASN A 94 3.95 -12.90 -3.76
N SER A 95 4.80 -12.98 -2.73
CA SER A 95 6.21 -13.32 -2.82
C SER A 95 6.69 -13.91 -1.49
N PRO A 96 7.57 -14.93 -1.49
CA PRO A 96 8.12 -15.51 -0.26
C PRO A 96 9.01 -14.52 0.52
N ASN A 97 9.46 -13.44 -0.11
CA ASN A 97 10.30 -12.41 0.52
C ASN A 97 9.48 -11.30 1.19
N LYS A 98 8.14 -11.40 1.20
CA LYS A 98 7.24 -10.44 1.82
C LYS A 98 6.63 -11.03 3.09
N PRO A 99 6.50 -10.26 4.18
CA PRO A 99 5.83 -10.75 5.38
C PRO A 99 4.33 -10.93 5.14
N LYS A 100 3.71 -11.84 5.89
CA LYS A 100 2.26 -11.98 5.96
C LYS A 100 1.70 -10.90 6.88
N MET A 101 0.77 -10.09 6.39
CA MET A 101 0.15 -9.00 7.15
C MET A 101 -1.37 -8.99 6.97
N TRP A 102 -2.07 -8.75 8.08
CA TRP A 102 -3.52 -8.60 8.15
C TRP A 102 -3.83 -7.15 8.53
N THR A 103 -4.30 -6.36 7.56
CA THR A 103 -4.50 -4.91 7.74
C THR A 103 -5.84 -4.59 8.40
N GLU A 104 -6.89 -5.36 8.13
CA GLU A 104 -8.21 -5.15 8.73
C GLU A 104 -8.81 -6.46 9.24
N ASN A 105 -8.71 -6.66 10.56
CA ASN A 105 -9.40 -7.74 11.28
C ASN A 105 -10.81 -7.29 11.62
N TRP A 106 -11.79 -7.76 10.84
CA TRP A 106 -13.19 -7.38 11.02
C TRP A 106 -13.71 -7.89 12.36
N SER A 107 -14.07 -6.96 13.24
CA SER A 107 -14.39 -7.24 14.64
C SER A 107 -15.89 -7.50 14.91
N GLY A 108 -16.75 -7.37 13.91
CA GLY A 108 -18.20 -7.49 14.01
C GLY A 108 -18.92 -6.76 12.89
#